data_AF-A0A661KW77-F1
#
_entry.id   AF-A0A661KW77-F1
#
_cell.length_a   1.000
_cell.length_b   1.000
_cell.length_c   1.000
_cell.angle_alpha   90.00
_cell.angle_beta   90.00
_cell.angle_gamma   90.00
#
_symmetry.space_group_name_H-M   'P 1'
#
loop_
_entity.id
_entity.type
_entity.pdbx_description
1 polymer ?
#
loop_
_entity_poly.entity_id
_entity_poly.type
_entity_poly.pdbx_seq_one_letter_code
_entity_poly.pdbx_strand_id
1 'polypeptide(L)'
;MYQPKGITKWWVAITFAESGMWEEAKAMLMDKPSKRSQKTWGVFKKLLEKIQKGKNEVQELQYKVTLAESGIYPSQISEPAEAESQTSYLLIMSKSDYFSEHVIQYSIDMAARFGYKILALNIYPLNPATPKNIQVPSELKKEFKKNSARNAASFKERAASKNITFEHIVMFEQPEVVEKKILNKYKNVRFIISDIADTINQEIRSNLRPEQRVCVYSVAH
;
A
#
# COMPACT_ATOMS: atom_id res chain seq x y z
N MET A 1 37.87 15.29 23.73
CA MET A 1 37.76 14.87 22.32
C MET A 1 37.47 13.38 22.28
N TYR A 2 36.21 13.00 22.06
CA TYR A 2 35.79 11.60 22.01
C TYR A 2 36.03 11.08 20.58
N GLN A 3 36.96 10.14 20.40
CA GLN A 3 37.04 9.37 19.15
C GLN A 3 36.32 8.03 19.36
N PRO A 4 35.12 7.84 18.81
CA PRO A 4 34.43 6.56 18.91
C PRO A 4 35.19 5.49 18.11
N LYS A 5 35.83 4.57 18.84
CA LYS A 5 36.43 3.36 18.27
C LYS A 5 35.31 2.50 17.67
N GLY A 6 35.23 2.48 16.34
CA GLY A 6 34.28 1.67 15.58
C GLY A 6 33.59 2.42 14.44
N ILE A 7 33.53 3.75 14.54
CA ILE A 7 32.97 4.59 13.48
C ILE A 7 34.11 4.92 12.51
N THR A 8 34.11 4.28 11.35
CA THR A 8 35.13 4.57 10.33
C THR A 8 35.02 6.03 9.88
N LYS A 9 36.15 6.67 9.54
CA LYS A 9 36.26 8.08 9.11
C LYS A 9 35.18 8.48 8.06
N TRP A 10 34.70 7.51 7.26
CA TRP A 10 33.60 7.63 6.29
C TRP A 10 32.25 7.98 6.90
N TRP A 11 31.87 7.34 8.01
CA TRP A 11 30.59 7.58 8.67
C TRP A 11 30.49 9.01 9.19
N VAL A 12 31.59 9.51 9.76
CA VAL A 12 31.68 10.91 10.20
C VAL A 12 31.49 11.84 9.00
N ALA A 13 32.14 11.57 7.87
CA ALA A 13 31.98 12.39 6.67
C ALA A 13 30.54 12.41 6.11
N ILE A 14 29.79 11.31 6.21
CA ILE A 14 28.35 11.28 5.84
C ILE A 14 27.55 12.22 6.76
N THR A 15 27.75 12.15 8.07
CA THR A 15 27.02 13.00 9.03
C THR A 15 27.28 14.49 8.83
N PHE A 16 28.52 14.87 8.47
CA PHE A 16 28.84 16.25 8.11
C PHE A 16 28.13 16.68 6.80
N ALA A 17 28.08 15.81 5.79
CA ALA A 17 27.35 16.08 4.55
C ALA A 17 25.84 16.25 4.78
N GLU A 18 25.23 15.41 5.63
CA GLU A 18 23.80 15.50 6.01
C GLU A 18 23.47 16.81 6.72
N SER A 19 24.43 17.37 7.47
CA SER A 19 24.29 18.64 8.18
C SER A 19 24.55 19.86 7.29
N GLY A 20 24.77 19.67 5.99
CA GLY A 20 25.09 20.74 5.04
C GLY A 20 26.55 21.23 5.09
N MET A 21 27.39 20.58 5.88
CA MET A 21 28.81 20.89 6.09
C MET A 21 29.68 20.15 5.06
N TRP A 22 29.50 20.51 3.80
CA TRP A 22 30.05 19.80 2.65
C TRP A 22 31.58 19.92 2.50
N GLU A 23 32.15 21.05 2.90
CA GLU A 23 33.59 21.28 2.80
C GLU A 23 34.36 20.47 3.85
N GLU A 24 33.81 20.34 5.06
CA GLU A 24 34.37 19.50 6.13
C GLU A 24 34.27 18.01 5.78
N ALA A 25 33.12 17.57 5.27
CA ALA A 25 32.93 16.21 4.78
C ALA A 25 33.97 15.87 3.69
N LYS A 26 34.16 16.78 2.73
CA LYS A 26 35.12 16.62 1.63
C LYS A 26 36.57 16.60 2.11
N ALA A 27 36.95 17.48 3.04
CA ALA A 27 38.28 17.52 3.62
C ALA A 27 38.64 16.21 4.36
N MET A 28 37.68 15.63 5.09
CA MET A 28 37.87 14.35 5.79
C MET A 28 38.09 13.16 4.83
N LEU A 29 37.66 13.30 3.57
CA LEU A 29 37.74 12.26 2.54
C LEU A 29 38.95 12.40 1.62
N MET A 30 39.54 13.60 1.49
CA MET A 30 40.71 13.82 0.63
C MET A 30 42.00 13.17 1.15
N ASP A 31 41.97 12.59 2.35
CA ASP A 31 43.04 11.78 2.90
C ASP A 31 43.06 10.42 2.19
N LYS A 32 44.06 10.19 1.31
CA LYS A 32 44.10 9.04 0.40
C LYS A 32 43.92 7.71 1.17
N PRO A 33 42.94 6.87 0.80
CA PRO A 33 42.71 5.62 1.51
C PRO A 33 43.84 4.61 1.30
N SER A 34 44.08 3.77 2.32
CA SER A 34 45.01 2.63 2.23
C SER A 34 44.51 1.59 1.22
N LYS A 35 45.44 0.77 0.68
CA LYS A 35 45.18 -0.20 -0.42
C LYS A 35 43.98 -1.13 -0.17
N ARG A 36 43.62 -1.38 1.10
CA ARG A 36 42.50 -2.26 1.52
C ARG A 36 41.10 -1.64 1.30
N SER A 37 41.02 -0.32 1.11
CA SER A 37 39.76 0.46 1.07
C SER A 37 39.41 1.00 -0.33
N GLN A 38 40.20 0.71 -1.36
CA GLN A 38 39.96 1.23 -2.72
C GLN A 38 38.66 0.71 -3.36
N LYS A 39 38.23 -0.51 -3.04
CA LYS A 39 37.02 -1.11 -3.63
C LYS A 39 35.73 -0.46 -3.10
N THR A 40 35.74 -0.01 -1.85
CA THR A 40 34.59 0.67 -1.22
C THR A 40 34.55 2.17 -1.52
N TRP A 41 35.69 2.78 -1.87
CA TRP A 41 35.79 4.19 -2.29
C TRP A 41 34.92 4.52 -3.52
N GLY A 42 34.91 3.65 -4.54
CA GLY A 42 34.12 3.87 -5.75
C GLY A 42 32.60 3.88 -5.50
N VAL A 43 32.14 3.06 -4.56
CA VAL A 43 30.73 3.01 -4.14
C VAL A 43 30.37 4.26 -3.34
N PHE A 44 31.27 4.68 -2.44
CA PHE A 44 31.08 5.86 -1.60
C PHE A 44 31.08 7.18 -2.40
N LYS A 45 31.95 7.32 -3.41
CA LYS A 45 31.96 8.49 -4.30
C LYS A 45 30.65 8.65 -5.05
N LYS A 46 30.12 7.55 -5.61
CA LYS A 46 28.80 7.53 -6.27
C LYS A 46 27.68 7.88 -5.30
N LEU A 47 27.79 7.48 -4.04
CA LEU A 47 26.82 7.77 -2.99
C LEU A 47 26.82 9.27 -2.63
N LEU A 48 27.98 9.90 -2.45
CA LEU A 48 28.07 11.34 -2.19
C LEU A 48 27.56 12.20 -3.34
N GLU A 49 27.88 11.81 -4.58
CA GLU A 49 27.37 12.50 -5.78
C GLU A 49 25.84 12.40 -5.90
N LYS A 50 25.22 11.38 -5.30
CA LYS A 50 23.76 11.20 -5.25
C LYS A 50 23.10 11.96 -4.10
N ILE A 51 23.70 12.00 -2.91
CA ILE A 51 23.20 12.80 -1.77
C ILE A 51 23.21 14.29 -2.12
N GLN A 52 24.19 14.75 -2.90
CA GLN A 52 24.22 16.12 -3.43
C GLN A 52 23.03 16.41 -4.39
N LYS A 53 22.37 15.38 -4.94
CA LYS A 53 21.35 15.50 -5.99
C LYS A 53 19.89 15.29 -5.55
N GLY A 54 19.54 14.92 -4.31
CA GLY A 54 18.12 14.88 -3.93
C GLY A 54 17.73 14.34 -2.54
N LYS A 55 16.62 14.89 -2.00
CA LYS A 55 16.08 14.65 -0.63
C LYS A 55 15.37 13.29 -0.42
N ASN A 56 15.07 12.50 -1.46
CA ASN A 56 14.25 11.28 -1.34
C ASN A 56 15.03 10.02 -0.90
N GLU A 57 16.36 10.02 -0.92
CA GLU A 57 17.19 8.86 -0.54
C GLU A 57 17.47 8.76 0.98
N VAL A 58 17.13 9.79 1.77
CA VAL A 58 17.37 9.80 3.23
C VAL A 58 16.60 8.70 3.97
N GLN A 59 15.41 8.33 3.49
CA GLN A 59 14.60 7.27 4.08
C GLN A 59 15.18 5.87 3.82
N GLU A 60 15.75 5.65 2.63
CA GLU A 60 16.45 4.41 2.28
C GLU A 60 17.71 4.24 3.14
N LEU A 61 18.36 5.35 3.48
CA LEU A 61 19.54 5.36 4.36
C LEU A 61 19.17 5.02 5.80
N GLN A 62 18.10 5.61 6.36
CA GLN A 62 17.63 5.26 7.70
C GLN A 62 17.29 3.78 7.81
N TYR A 63 16.59 3.24 6.82
CA TYR A 63 16.26 1.81 6.76
C TYR A 63 17.52 0.93 6.78
N LYS A 64 18.54 1.27 5.98
CA LYS A 64 19.81 0.53 5.93
C LYS A 64 20.62 0.65 7.23
N VAL A 65 20.54 1.80 7.92
CA VAL A 65 21.20 2.02 9.22
C VAL A 65 20.56 1.15 10.30
N THR A 66 19.22 1.16 10.42
CA THR A 66 18.50 0.34 11.40
C THR A 66 18.76 -1.16 11.18
N LEU A 67 18.86 -1.60 9.92
CA LEU A 67 19.18 -3.00 9.58
C LEU A 67 20.60 -3.40 10.01
N ALA A 68 21.59 -2.52 9.80
CA ALA A 68 22.97 -2.77 10.19
C ALA A 68 23.13 -2.79 11.73
N GLU A 69 22.43 -1.90 12.45
CA GLU A 69 22.38 -1.91 13.91
C GLU A 69 21.78 -3.21 14.48
N SER A 70 20.90 -3.86 13.72
CA SER A 70 20.27 -5.13 14.07
C SER A 70 21.14 -6.36 13.74
N GLY A 71 22.31 -6.17 13.12
CA GLY A 71 23.22 -7.27 12.74
C GLY A 71 22.80 -8.06 11.49
N ILE A 72 21.85 -7.55 10.69
CA ILE A 72 21.36 -8.20 9.47
C ILE A 72 22.16 -7.69 8.28
N TYR A 73 22.88 -8.58 7.59
CA TYR A 73 23.70 -8.22 6.44
C TYR A 73 22.89 -8.25 5.13
N PRO A 74 23.18 -7.33 4.16
CA PRO A 74 22.46 -7.25 2.89
C PRO A 74 22.40 -8.56 2.09
N SER A 75 23.36 -9.47 2.32
CA SER A 75 23.43 -10.78 1.68
C SER A 75 22.44 -11.82 2.21
N GLN A 76 21.74 -11.55 3.32
CA GLN A 76 20.71 -12.41 3.91
C GLN A 76 19.29 -11.93 3.61
N ILE A 77 19.16 -10.92 2.76
CA ILE A 77 17.91 -10.29 2.38
C ILE A 77 17.70 -10.63 0.91
N SER A 78 16.64 -11.37 0.60
CA SER A 78 16.02 -11.31 -0.73
C SER A 78 15.84 -9.84 -1.02
N GLU A 79 16.47 -9.32 -2.09
CA GLU A 79 16.40 -7.91 -2.48
C GLU A 79 15.01 -7.36 -2.14
N PRO A 80 14.88 -6.22 -1.41
CA PRO A 80 13.58 -5.59 -1.32
C PRO A 80 13.15 -5.39 -2.76
N ALA A 81 12.19 -6.22 -3.19
CA ALA A 81 11.66 -6.23 -4.53
C ALA A 81 11.50 -4.76 -4.88
N GLU A 82 12.18 -4.36 -5.96
CA GLU A 82 12.18 -3.00 -6.46
C GLU A 82 10.84 -2.38 -6.10
N ALA A 83 10.87 -1.35 -5.25
CA ALA A 83 9.71 -0.52 -5.03
C ALA A 83 9.48 0.21 -6.35
N GLU A 84 9.06 -0.52 -7.38
CA GLU A 84 8.15 0.01 -8.35
C GLU A 84 7.10 0.73 -7.51
N SER A 85 6.91 2.01 -7.80
CA SER A 85 5.81 2.81 -7.30
C SER A 85 4.49 2.26 -7.85
N GLN A 86 4.22 0.98 -7.62
CA GLN A 86 2.99 0.29 -7.91
C GLN A 86 1.99 0.85 -6.92
N THR A 87 1.34 1.94 -7.35
CA THR A 87 0.16 2.50 -6.71
C THR A 87 -0.73 1.34 -6.27
N SER A 88 -0.83 1.17 -4.96
CA SER A 88 -1.53 0.05 -4.37
C SER A 88 -3.04 0.29 -4.42
N TYR A 89 -3.82 -0.78 -4.54
CA TYR A 89 -5.27 -0.74 -4.56
C TYR A 89 -5.84 -0.97 -3.16
N LEU A 90 -6.88 -0.21 -2.85
CA LEU A 90 -7.82 -0.43 -1.77
C LEU A 90 -9.08 -1.04 -2.40
N LEU A 91 -9.35 -2.31 -2.11
CA LEU A 91 -10.53 -3.01 -2.61
C LEU A 91 -11.70 -2.78 -1.65
N ILE A 92 -12.84 -2.32 -2.15
CA ILE A 92 -14.07 -2.21 -1.38
C ILE A 92 -15.09 -3.18 -1.97
N MET A 93 -15.60 -4.10 -1.15
CA MET A 93 -16.57 -5.11 -1.55
C MET A 93 -17.91 -4.87 -0.87
N SER A 94 -18.97 -4.85 -1.67
CA SER A 94 -20.36 -4.82 -1.21
C SER A 94 -21.17 -5.93 -1.90
N LYS A 95 -22.00 -6.63 -1.14
CA LYS A 95 -22.97 -7.63 -1.66
C LYS A 95 -24.32 -6.99 -2.05
N SER A 96 -24.38 -5.66 -2.05
CA SER A 96 -25.53 -4.85 -2.45
C SER A 96 -25.20 -4.02 -3.69
N ASP A 97 -26.19 -3.31 -4.24
CA ASP A 97 -26.00 -2.36 -5.35
C ASP A 97 -25.58 -0.96 -4.86
N TYR A 98 -25.23 -0.81 -3.58
CA TYR A 98 -24.75 0.44 -2.99
C TYR A 98 -23.61 0.17 -2.00
N PHE A 99 -22.94 1.25 -1.58
CA PHE A 99 -21.97 1.24 -0.49
C PHE A 99 -22.51 2.14 0.62
N SER A 100 -22.40 1.71 1.87
CA SER A 100 -22.79 2.54 3.01
C SER A 100 -21.91 3.80 3.10
N GLU A 101 -22.50 4.90 3.59
CA GLU A 101 -21.79 6.18 3.72
C GLU A 101 -20.53 6.07 4.59
N HIS A 102 -20.57 5.20 5.61
CA HIS A 102 -19.42 4.92 6.48
C HIS A 102 -18.28 4.24 5.72
N VAL A 103 -18.60 3.26 4.86
CA VAL A 103 -17.61 2.60 4.01
C VAL A 103 -17.03 3.59 3.00
N ILE A 104 -17.87 4.42 2.37
CA ILE A 104 -17.42 5.46 1.42
C ILE A 104 -16.44 6.40 2.11
N GLN A 105 -16.83 7.00 3.24
CA GLN A 105 -16.01 7.97 3.96
C GLN A 105 -14.68 7.37 4.42
N TYR A 106 -14.75 6.21 5.08
CA TYR A 106 -13.55 5.51 5.56
C TYR A 106 -12.58 5.16 4.43
N SER A 107 -13.10 4.68 3.31
CA SER A 107 -12.28 4.28 2.15
C SER A 107 -11.59 5.47 1.50
N ILE A 108 -12.28 6.61 1.38
CA ILE A 108 -11.69 7.85 0.86
C ILE A 108 -10.58 8.35 1.78
N ASP A 109 -10.82 8.39 3.09
CA ASP A 109 -9.84 8.87 4.05
C ASP A 109 -8.59 7.97 4.05
N MET A 110 -8.78 6.66 4.00
CA MET A 110 -7.68 5.70 3.91
C MET A 110 -6.91 5.84 2.60
N ALA A 111 -7.59 5.92 1.46
CA ALA A 111 -6.94 6.06 0.16
C ALA A 111 -6.19 7.40 0.03
N ALA A 112 -6.75 8.50 0.53
CA ALA A 112 -6.09 9.80 0.54
C ALA A 112 -4.81 9.79 1.39
N ARG A 113 -4.85 9.16 2.57
CA ARG A 113 -3.72 9.14 3.51
C ARG A 113 -2.52 8.33 3.01
N PHE A 114 -2.79 7.22 2.31
CA PHE A 114 -1.74 6.28 1.88
C PHE A 114 -1.47 6.31 0.37
N GLY A 115 -2.16 7.17 -0.39
CA GLY A 115 -2.01 7.26 -1.84
C GLY A 115 -2.50 6.02 -2.59
N TYR A 116 -3.55 5.37 -2.08
CA TYR A 116 -4.12 4.19 -2.73
C TYR A 116 -5.11 4.56 -3.83
N LYS A 117 -5.24 3.67 -4.81
CA LYS A 117 -6.33 3.68 -5.79
C LYS A 117 -7.51 2.93 -5.21
N ILE A 118 -8.72 3.42 -5.42
CA ILE A 118 -9.94 2.74 -4.99
C ILE A 118 -10.44 1.81 -6.09
N LEU A 119 -10.63 0.55 -5.74
CA LEU A 119 -11.34 -0.44 -6.53
C LEU A 119 -12.65 -0.80 -5.82
N ALA A 120 -13.76 -0.23 -6.27
CA ALA A 120 -15.08 -0.48 -5.72
C ALA A 120 -15.77 -1.63 -6.46
N LEU A 121 -16.26 -2.62 -5.72
CA LEU A 121 -16.83 -3.85 -6.25
C LEU A 121 -18.21 -4.11 -5.65
N ASN A 122 -19.25 -4.07 -6.50
CA ASN A 122 -20.57 -4.58 -6.14
C ASN A 122 -20.74 -6.01 -6.67
N ILE A 123 -21.17 -6.89 -5.79
CA ILE A 123 -21.41 -8.31 -6.08
C ILE A 123 -22.91 -8.53 -5.97
N TYR A 124 -23.51 -9.07 -7.01
CA TYR A 124 -24.92 -9.45 -6.96
C TYR A 124 -25.14 -10.50 -5.86
N PRO A 125 -26.11 -10.33 -4.95
CA PRO A 125 -26.34 -11.26 -3.86
C PRO A 125 -26.93 -12.56 -4.40
N LEU A 126 -26.06 -13.55 -4.62
CA LEU A 126 -26.47 -14.92 -4.91
C LEU A 126 -26.74 -15.66 -3.60
N ASN A 127 -27.77 -16.51 -3.59
CA ASN A 127 -27.95 -17.43 -2.48
C ASN A 127 -26.78 -18.45 -2.50
N PRO A 128 -26.12 -18.73 -1.36
CA PRO A 128 -25.04 -19.72 -1.31
C PRO A 128 -25.49 -21.13 -1.71
N ALA A 129 -26.78 -21.45 -1.55
CA ALA A 129 -27.37 -22.69 -2.03
C ALA A 129 -27.60 -22.72 -3.55
N THR A 130 -27.45 -21.59 -4.26
CA THR A 130 -27.57 -21.50 -5.72
C THR A 130 -26.38 -22.21 -6.38
N PRO A 131 -26.60 -23.27 -7.19
CA PRO A 131 -25.55 -23.88 -7.99
C PRO A 131 -24.73 -22.86 -8.79
N LYS A 132 -23.41 -23.07 -8.84
CA LYS A 132 -22.45 -22.17 -9.54
C LYS A 132 -22.76 -21.94 -11.03
N ASN A 133 -23.55 -22.82 -11.64
CA ASN A 133 -23.89 -22.80 -13.06
C ASN A 133 -25.19 -22.05 -13.37
N ILE A 134 -25.92 -21.56 -12.35
CA ILE A 134 -27.14 -20.80 -12.55
C ILE A 134 -26.76 -19.40 -13.04
N GLN A 135 -27.34 -19.03 -14.19
CA GLN A 135 -27.17 -17.70 -14.75
C GLN A 135 -28.23 -16.76 -14.18
N VAL A 136 -27.79 -15.62 -13.65
CA VAL A 136 -28.71 -14.53 -13.29
C VAL A 136 -29.40 -14.04 -14.58
N PRO A 137 -30.75 -13.87 -14.57
CA PRO A 137 -31.52 -13.33 -15.68
C PRO A 137 -30.94 -12.02 -16.24
N SER A 138 -31.11 -11.80 -17.54
CA SER A 138 -30.48 -10.68 -18.25
C SER A 138 -30.99 -9.32 -17.76
N GLU A 139 -32.26 -9.28 -17.39
CA GLU A 139 -33.00 -8.11 -16.92
C GLU A 139 -32.48 -7.68 -15.55
N LEU A 140 -32.36 -8.64 -14.62
CA LEU A 140 -31.80 -8.41 -13.29
C LEU A 140 -30.33 -7.98 -13.36
N LYS A 141 -29.54 -8.56 -14.26
CA LYS A 141 -28.15 -8.11 -14.50
C LYS A 141 -28.09 -6.66 -14.94
N LYS A 142 -28.97 -6.24 -15.87
CA LYS A 142 -29.03 -4.88 -16.37
C LYS A 142 -29.47 -3.90 -15.29
N GLU A 143 -30.51 -4.24 -14.54
CA GLU A 143 -31.03 -3.43 -13.46
C GLU A 143 -29.99 -3.23 -12.35
N PHE A 144 -29.38 -4.33 -11.89
CA PHE A 144 -28.34 -4.27 -10.85
C PHE A 144 -27.13 -3.43 -11.28
N LYS A 145 -26.65 -3.60 -12.53
CA LYS A 145 -25.57 -2.76 -13.08
C LYS A 145 -25.96 -1.29 -13.11
N LYS A 146 -27.18 -0.97 -13.55
CA LYS A 146 -27.69 0.40 -13.63
C LYS A 146 -27.74 1.05 -12.25
N ASN A 147 -28.32 0.35 -11.27
CA ASN A 147 -28.43 0.86 -9.90
C ASN A 147 -27.05 1.00 -9.26
N SER A 148 -26.18 0.00 -9.42
CA SER A 148 -24.80 0.03 -8.90
C SER A 148 -24.02 1.22 -9.46
N ALA A 149 -24.08 1.46 -10.77
CA ALA A 149 -23.41 2.59 -11.40
C ALA A 149 -23.94 3.94 -10.90
N ARG A 150 -25.27 4.06 -10.73
CA ARG A 150 -25.91 5.27 -10.18
C ARG A 150 -25.47 5.53 -8.75
N ASN A 151 -25.48 4.50 -7.90
CA ASN A 151 -25.16 4.63 -6.48
C ASN A 151 -23.66 4.89 -6.26
N ALA A 152 -22.79 4.31 -7.09
CA ALA A 152 -21.34 4.54 -7.06
C ALA A 152 -20.92 5.91 -7.62
N ALA A 153 -21.80 6.64 -8.31
CA ALA A 153 -21.46 7.94 -8.90
C ALA A 153 -21.00 8.96 -7.85
N SER A 154 -21.73 9.04 -6.72
CA SER A 154 -21.37 9.93 -5.60
C SER A 154 -20.02 9.56 -4.99
N PHE A 155 -19.73 8.26 -4.85
CA PHE A 155 -18.44 7.77 -4.37
C PHE A 155 -17.31 8.17 -5.33
N LYS A 156 -17.51 7.98 -6.63
CA LYS A 156 -16.55 8.37 -7.66
C LYS A 156 -16.24 9.87 -7.62
N GLU A 157 -17.27 10.72 -7.51
CA GLU A 157 -17.10 12.18 -7.43
C GLU A 157 -16.32 12.60 -6.19
N ARG A 158 -16.64 12.01 -5.03
CA ARG A 158 -15.92 12.29 -3.79
C ARG A 158 -14.47 11.82 -3.85
N ALA A 159 -14.19 10.65 -4.43
CA ALA A 159 -12.83 10.17 -4.66
C ALA A 159 -12.06 11.11 -5.60
N ALA A 160 -12.70 11.57 -6.68
CA ALA A 160 -12.10 12.52 -7.61
C ALA A 160 -11.75 13.86 -6.95
N SER A 161 -12.57 14.36 -6.03
CA SER A 161 -12.29 15.59 -5.26
C SER A 161 -11.02 15.53 -4.41
N LYS A 162 -10.53 14.31 -4.13
CA LYS A 162 -9.29 14.03 -3.37
C LYS A 162 -8.14 13.55 -4.27
N ASN A 163 -8.28 13.65 -5.59
CA ASN A 163 -7.32 13.11 -6.58
C ASN A 163 -7.06 11.59 -6.43
N ILE A 164 -8.06 10.85 -5.96
CA ILE A 164 -7.98 9.39 -5.83
C ILE A 164 -8.46 8.75 -7.13
N THR A 165 -7.66 7.85 -7.71
CA THR A 165 -8.12 7.05 -8.86
C THR A 165 -9.20 6.09 -8.38
N PHE A 166 -10.33 6.06 -9.09
CA PHE A 166 -11.49 5.24 -8.73
C PHE A 166 -11.91 4.36 -9.91
N GLU A 167 -11.96 3.05 -9.69
CA GLU A 167 -12.51 2.06 -10.62
C GLU A 167 -13.70 1.36 -9.97
N HIS A 168 -14.77 1.15 -10.74
CA HIS A 168 -15.99 0.48 -10.28
C HIS A 168 -16.29 -0.75 -11.12
N ILE A 169 -16.50 -1.88 -10.46
CA ILE A 169 -16.76 -3.18 -11.06
C ILE A 169 -18.04 -3.76 -10.48
N VAL A 170 -18.81 -4.43 -11.34
CA VAL A 170 -20.01 -5.17 -10.95
C VAL A 170 -19.86 -6.62 -11.38
N MET A 171 -19.95 -7.56 -10.44
CA MET A 171 -19.82 -9.00 -10.67
C MET A 171 -21.08 -9.77 -10.24
N PHE A 172 -21.26 -10.95 -10.83
CA PHE A 172 -22.47 -11.78 -10.69
C PHE A 172 -22.14 -13.21 -10.29
N GLU A 173 -21.00 -13.40 -9.65
CA GLU A 173 -20.52 -14.69 -9.16
C GLU A 173 -20.50 -14.69 -7.62
N GLN A 174 -20.30 -15.87 -7.04
CA GLN A 174 -20.18 -16.02 -5.59
C GLN A 174 -19.00 -15.19 -5.04
N PRO A 175 -19.12 -14.55 -3.86
CA PRO A 175 -18.12 -13.63 -3.33
C PRO A 175 -16.70 -14.20 -3.27
N GLU A 176 -16.54 -15.47 -2.91
CA GLU A 176 -15.23 -16.12 -2.77
C GLU A 176 -14.55 -16.33 -4.14
N VAL A 177 -15.36 -16.54 -5.19
CA VAL A 177 -14.87 -16.64 -6.56
C VAL A 177 -14.47 -15.26 -7.08
N VAL A 178 -15.29 -14.25 -6.77
CA VAL A 178 -15.06 -12.86 -7.16
C VAL A 178 -13.77 -12.32 -6.52
N GLU A 179 -13.60 -12.51 -5.21
CA GLU A 179 -12.41 -12.06 -4.48
C GLU A 179 -11.14 -12.64 -5.11
N LYS A 180 -11.09 -13.96 -5.32
CA LYS A 180 -9.94 -14.62 -5.97
C LYS A 180 -9.69 -14.08 -7.38
N LYS A 181 -10.73 -13.84 -8.18
CA LYS A 181 -10.60 -13.27 -9.53
C LYS A 181 -10.02 -11.86 -9.49
N ILE A 182 -10.50 -11.03 -8.57
CA ILE A 182 -10.01 -9.65 -8.42
C ILE A 182 -8.57 -9.64 -7.92
N LEU A 183 -8.24 -10.41 -6.89
CA LEU A 183 -6.87 -10.46 -6.36
C LEU A 183 -5.86 -10.98 -7.40
N ASN A 184 -6.27 -11.93 -8.25
CA ASN A 184 -5.43 -12.41 -9.34
C ASN A 184 -5.25 -11.35 -10.46
N LYS A 185 -6.29 -10.56 -10.74
CA LYS A 185 -6.26 -9.51 -11.77
C LYS A 185 -5.49 -8.27 -11.30
N TYR A 186 -5.66 -7.88 -10.04
CA TYR A 186 -5.04 -6.71 -9.42
C TYR A 186 -4.00 -7.16 -8.40
N LYS A 187 -2.75 -7.29 -8.85
CA LYS A 187 -1.66 -7.88 -8.04
C LYS A 187 -1.24 -7.06 -6.80
N ASN A 188 -1.73 -5.83 -6.65
CA ASN A 188 -1.31 -4.89 -5.60
C ASN A 188 -2.46 -4.39 -4.72
N VAL A 189 -3.44 -5.24 -4.42
CA VAL A 189 -4.47 -4.92 -3.43
C VAL A 189 -3.87 -5.09 -2.03
N ARG A 190 -3.80 -3.99 -1.27
CA ARG A 190 -3.22 -3.99 0.09
C ARG A 190 -4.23 -4.34 1.16
N PHE A 191 -5.44 -3.80 1.02
CA PHE A 191 -6.50 -3.93 1.98
C PHE A 191 -7.81 -4.19 1.27
N ILE A 192 -8.64 -5.00 1.91
CA ILE A 192 -10.02 -5.24 1.52
C ILE A 192 -10.92 -4.67 2.61
N ILE A 193 -11.86 -3.83 2.20
CA ILE A 193 -12.91 -3.25 3.02
C ILE A 193 -14.21 -3.92 2.61
N SER A 194 -14.90 -4.54 3.55
CA SER A 194 -16.22 -5.15 3.30
C SER A 194 -17.30 -4.39 4.05
N ASP A 195 -18.40 -4.10 3.35
CA ASP A 195 -19.60 -3.55 3.95
C ASP A 195 -20.34 -4.67 4.71
N ILE A 196 -20.42 -4.55 6.04
CA ILE A 196 -20.96 -5.60 6.94
C ILE A 196 -22.49 -5.56 6.99
N ALA A 197 -23.15 -4.72 6.19
CA ALA A 197 -24.61 -4.58 6.24
C ALA A 197 -25.37 -5.92 6.11
N ASP A 198 -24.77 -6.94 5.47
CA ASP A 198 -25.38 -8.28 5.33
C ASP A 198 -24.94 -9.33 6.38
N THR A 199 -23.81 -9.15 7.09
CA THR A 199 -23.37 -10.14 8.12
C THR A 199 -24.18 -10.02 9.41
N ILE A 200 -24.86 -8.90 9.60
CA ILE A 200 -25.70 -8.62 10.78
C ILE A 200 -26.88 -9.60 10.89
N ASN A 201 -27.32 -10.23 9.78
CA ASN A 201 -28.40 -11.22 9.82
C ASN A 201 -27.95 -12.65 10.17
N GLN A 202 -26.64 -12.95 10.21
CA GLN A 202 -26.16 -14.29 10.59
C GLN A 202 -25.53 -14.34 12.00
N GLU A 203 -25.07 -13.21 12.56
CA GLU A 203 -24.38 -13.19 13.86
C GLU A 203 -25.07 -12.41 14.99
N ILE A 204 -26.24 -11.77 14.79
CA ILE A 204 -27.04 -11.27 15.93
C ILE A 204 -27.83 -12.43 16.60
N ARG A 205 -27.06 -13.37 17.15
CA ARG A 205 -27.40 -14.16 18.34
C ARG A 205 -26.54 -13.75 19.55
N SER A 206 -25.71 -12.70 19.45
CA SER A 206 -24.86 -12.26 20.57
C SER A 206 -24.80 -10.74 20.73
N ASN A 207 -25.79 -10.19 21.43
CA ASN A 207 -25.67 -9.11 22.43
C ASN A 207 -24.56 -8.04 22.28
N LEU A 208 -24.42 -7.38 21.12
CA LEU A 208 -23.59 -6.18 21.00
C LEU A 208 -24.31 -5.13 20.13
N ARG A 209 -24.23 -3.87 20.58
CA ARG A 209 -24.85 -2.68 19.99
C ARG A 209 -24.54 -2.59 18.48
N PRO A 210 -25.47 -2.14 17.62
CA PRO A 210 -25.23 -1.98 16.18
C PRO A 210 -24.37 -0.73 15.94
N GLU A 211 -23.10 -0.80 16.33
CA GLU A 211 -22.09 0.12 15.83
C GLU A 211 -21.81 -0.30 14.39
N GLN A 212 -21.91 0.64 13.45
CA GLN A 212 -21.63 0.45 12.03
C GLN A 212 -20.16 0.08 11.86
N ARG A 213 -19.87 -1.21 11.94
CA ARG A 213 -18.51 -1.75 11.83
C ARG A 213 -18.12 -1.78 10.35
N VAL A 214 -16.89 -1.36 10.07
CA VAL A 214 -16.24 -1.53 8.76
C VAL A 214 -15.23 -2.65 8.93
N CYS A 215 -15.36 -3.74 8.17
CA CYS A 215 -14.42 -4.86 8.24
C CYS A 215 -13.26 -4.59 7.30
N VAL A 216 -12.06 -4.43 7.86
CA VAL A 216 -10.82 -4.20 7.11
C VAL A 216 -9.88 -5.34 7.40
N TYR A 217 -9.38 -6.00 6.36
CA TYR A 217 -8.35 -7.02 6.50
C TYR A 217 -7.23 -6.81 5.47
N SER A 218 -6.01 -7.12 5.90
CA SER A 218 -4.83 -7.11 5.04
C SER A 218 -4.75 -8.40 4.25
N VAL A 219 -4.36 -8.29 2.99
CA VAL A 219 -4.07 -9.48 2.16
C VAL A 219 -2.63 -9.90 2.43
N ALA A 220 -2.42 -11.14 2.86
CA ALA A 220 -1.08 -11.71 2.93
C ALA A 220 -0.58 -11.98 1.50
N HIS A 221 0.53 -11.36 1.12
CA HIS A 221 1.22 -11.59 -0.15
C HIS A 221 2.23 -12.74 -0.02
#